data_AF-A0AA95FVQ1-F1
#
_entry.id   AF-A0AA95FVQ1-F1
#
_cell.length_a   1.000
_cell.length_b   1.000
_cell.length_c   1.000
_cell.angle_alpha   90.00
_cell.angle_beta   90.00
_cell.angle_gamma   90.00
#
_symmetry.space_group_name_H-M   'P 1'
#
loop_
_entity.id
_entity.type
_entity.pdbx_description
1 polymer ?
#
loop_
_entity_poly.entity_id
_entity_poly.type
_entity_poly.pdbx_seq_one_letter_code
_entity_poly.pdbx_strand_id
1 'polypeptide(L)'
;MRFELDPAAGEPGAETGAETGADIAAAVQQAIDATATAYTDDARIDVEERLRGELRERGLKASDEAAIEELARDVRSGHHVSVL
;
A
#
# COMPACT_ATOMS: atom_id res chain seq x y z
N MET A 1 2.17 -10.94 4.43
CA MET A 1 1.34 -9.72 4.52
C MET A 1 -0.05 -10.01 4.00
N ARG A 2 -1.12 -9.47 4.62
CA ARG A 2 -2.50 -9.59 4.14
C ARG A 2 -3.10 -8.19 4.08
N PHE A 3 -3.46 -7.76 2.87
CA PHE A 3 -4.14 -6.50 2.60
C PHE A 3 -5.55 -6.82 2.13
N GLU A 4 -6.53 -6.03 2.57
CA GLU A 4 -7.93 -6.27 2.26
C GLU A 4 -8.54 -5.00 1.64
N LEU A 5 -9.44 -5.21 0.67
CA LEU A 5 -10.22 -4.14 0.07
C LEU A 5 -11.19 -3.57 1.11
N ASP A 6 -11.25 -2.25 1.20
CA ASP A 6 -12.22 -1.56 2.05
C ASP A 6 -13.61 -1.60 1.39
N PRO A 7 -14.61 -2.27 1.99
CA PRO A 7 -15.93 -2.41 1.39
C PRO A 7 -16.73 -1.10 1.34
N ALA A 8 -16.26 -0.02 1.98
CA ALA A 8 -16.89 1.30 1.94
C ALA A 8 -16.36 2.19 0.81
N ALA A 9 -15.34 1.76 0.05
CA ALA A 9 -14.76 2.51 -1.06
C ALA A 9 -15.57 2.43 -2.37
N GLY A 10 -16.64 1.64 -2.41
CA GLY A 10 -17.45 1.39 -3.62
C GLY A 10 -17.09 0.05 -4.24
N GLU A 11 -18.12 -0.68 -4.68
CA GLU A 11 -18.04 -2.09 -5.08
C GLU A 11 -16.92 -2.36 -6.10
N PRO A 12 -15.89 -3.17 -5.77
CA PRO A 12 -15.03 -3.75 -6.79
C PRO A 12 -15.87 -4.78 -7.54
N GLY A 13 -16.00 -4.59 -8.86
CA GLY A 13 -16.72 -5.51 -9.75
C GLY A 13 -16.32 -6.95 -9.48
N ALA A 14 -17.34 -7.79 -9.26
CA ALA A 14 -17.19 -9.19 -8.97
C ALA A 14 -16.69 -9.96 -10.20
N GLU A 15 -15.39 -10.04 -10.39
CA GLU A 15 -14.75 -10.97 -11.32
C GLU A 15 -13.48 -11.58 -10.68
N THR A 16 -13.66 -12.83 -10.27
CA THR A 16 -12.71 -13.87 -9.82
C THR A 16 -11.61 -13.52 -8.79
N GLY A 17 -11.57 -14.30 -7.70
CA GLY A 17 -10.63 -14.12 -6.58
C GLY A 17 -9.13 -14.33 -6.87
N ALA A 18 -8.72 -14.50 -8.14
CA ALA A 18 -7.32 -14.46 -8.56
C ALA A 18 -6.96 -13.12 -9.24
N GLU A 19 -7.91 -12.54 -9.98
CA GLU A 19 -7.80 -11.22 -10.60
C GLU A 19 -7.75 -10.11 -9.54
N THR A 20 -8.60 -10.22 -8.51
CA THR A 20 -8.62 -9.28 -7.38
C THR A 20 -7.31 -9.24 -6.58
N GLY A 21 -6.58 -10.35 -6.49
CA GLY A 21 -5.31 -10.43 -5.75
C GLY A 21 -4.17 -9.69 -6.46
N ALA A 22 -4.10 -9.80 -7.79
CA ALA A 22 -3.12 -9.10 -8.60
C ALA A 22 -3.38 -7.57 -8.61
N ASP A 23 -4.65 -7.16 -8.67
CA ASP A 23 -5.05 -5.75 -8.55
C ASP A 23 -4.71 -5.16 -7.17
N ILE A 24 -4.90 -5.93 -6.08
CA ILE A 24 -4.49 -5.50 -4.74
C ILE A 24 -2.97 -5.34 -4.67
N ALA A 25 -2.19 -6.31 -5.15
CA ALA A 25 -0.74 -6.23 -5.15
C ALA A 25 -0.24 -5.02 -5.95
N ALA A 26 -0.82 -4.77 -7.12
CA ALA A 26 -0.50 -3.60 -7.95
C ALA A 26 -0.86 -2.28 -7.25
N ALA A 27 -2.01 -2.20 -6.59
CA ALA A 27 -2.43 -1.00 -5.87
C ALA A 27 -1.57 -0.75 -4.61
N VAL A 28 -1.16 -1.80 -3.90
CA VAL A 28 -0.18 -1.70 -2.79
C VAL A 28 1.16 -1.21 -3.32
N GLN A 29 1.65 -1.79 -4.42
CA GLN A 29 2.92 -1.38 -5.03
C GLN A 29 2.91 0.09 -5.44
N GLN A 30 1.80 0.57 -6.03
CA GLN A 30 1.65 1.99 -6.38
C GLN A 30 1.62 2.91 -5.15
N ALA A 31 1.03 2.46 -4.04
CA ALA A 31 1.06 3.23 -2.79
C ALA A 31 2.49 3.30 -2.20
N ILE A 32 3.24 2.21 -2.28
CA ILE A 32 4.65 2.15 -1.86
C ILE A 32 5.50 3.10 -2.70
N ASP A 33 5.38 3.05 -4.03
CA ASP A 33 6.17 3.88 -4.96
C ASP A 33 5.89 5.38 -4.77
N ALA A 34 4.61 5.76 -4.63
CA ALA A 34 4.22 7.14 -4.33
C ALA A 34 4.78 7.62 -2.99
N THR A 35 4.75 6.77 -1.96
CA THR A 35 5.30 7.08 -0.65
C THR A 35 6.83 7.21 -0.70
N ALA A 36 7.52 6.31 -1.40
CA ALA A 36 8.96 6.34 -1.57
C ALA A 36 9.42 7.58 -2.36
N THR A 37 8.68 7.96 -3.40
CA THR A 37 8.91 9.20 -4.15
C THR A 37 8.76 10.43 -3.24
N ALA A 38 7.68 10.49 -2.45
CA ALA A 38 7.47 11.59 -1.51
C ALA A 38 8.56 11.65 -0.41
N TYR A 39 9.00 10.51 0.11
CA TYR A 39 10.06 10.45 1.12
C TYR A 39 11.44 10.82 0.54
N THR A 40 11.68 10.50 -0.74
CA THR A 40 12.89 10.93 -1.45
C THR A 40 12.93 12.44 -1.65
N ASP A 41 11.78 13.08 -1.87
CA ASP A 41 11.65 14.54 -2.00
C ASP A 41 11.75 15.26 -0.64
N ASP A 42 11.00 14.80 0.37
CA ASP A 42 11.08 15.31 1.74
C ASP A 42 11.22 14.17 2.75
N ALA A 43 12.45 13.96 3.23
CA ALA A 43 12.77 12.89 4.19
C ALA A 43 12.26 13.15 5.62
N ARG A 44 11.49 14.22 5.85
CA ARG A 44 10.90 14.53 7.17
C ARG A 44 9.44 14.09 7.28
N ILE A 45 8.84 13.59 6.18
CA ILE A 45 7.48 13.09 6.21
C ILE A 45 7.36 11.83 7.08
N ASP A 46 6.20 11.66 7.69
CA ASP A 46 5.84 10.41 8.34
C ASP A 46 5.46 9.37 7.27
N VAL A 47 6.40 8.46 6.99
CA VAL A 47 6.26 7.43 5.94
C VAL A 47 5.05 6.53 6.21
N GLU A 48 4.76 6.22 7.47
CA GLU A 48 3.67 5.31 7.84
C GLU A 48 2.31 5.97 7.65
N GLU A 49 2.17 7.21 8.10
CA GLU A 49 0.96 8.01 7.89
C GLU A 49 0.72 8.25 6.38
N ARG A 50 1.77 8.57 5.63
CA ARG A 50 1.68 8.77 4.18
C ARG A 50 1.25 7.49 3.46
N LEU A 51 1.86 6.35 3.79
CA LEU A 51 1.53 5.05 3.20
C LEU A 51 0.08 4.65 3.52
N ARG A 52 -0.37 4.85 4.77
CA ARG A 52 -1.77 4.62 5.16
C ARG A 52 -2.73 5.49 4.35
N GLY A 53 -2.37 6.75 4.10
CA GLY A 53 -3.12 7.65 3.23
C GLY A 53 -3.24 7.12 1.80
N GLU A 54 -2.11 6.79 1.18
CA GLU A 54 -2.05 6.30 -0.20
C GLU A 54 -2.82 4.98 -0.40
N LEU A 55 -2.75 4.06 0.57
CA LEU A 55 -3.53 2.82 0.56
C LEU A 55 -5.02 3.12 0.63
N ARG A 56 -5.44 4.01 1.53
CA ARG A 56 -6.85 4.37 1.71
C ARG A 56 -7.42 5.08 0.49
N GLU A 57 -6.67 5.96 -0.15
CA GLU A 57 -7.07 6.62 -1.40
C GLU A 57 -7.31 5.62 -2.54
N ARG A 58 -6.65 4.46 -2.48
CA ARG A 58 -6.82 3.35 -3.42
C ARG A 58 -7.85 2.30 -2.95
N GLY A 59 -8.61 2.59 -1.89
CA GLY A 59 -9.61 1.67 -1.34
C GLY A 59 -9.01 0.44 -0.65
N LEU A 60 -7.73 0.50 -0.28
CA LEU A 60 -7.04 -0.56 0.44
C LEU A 60 -6.94 -0.24 1.92
N LYS A 61 -7.05 -1.29 2.74
CA LYS A 61 -6.78 -1.23 4.16
C LYS A 61 -5.72 -2.27 4.52
N ALA A 62 -4.69 -1.83 5.23
CA ALA A 62 -3.80 -2.77 5.89
C ALA A 62 -4.56 -3.42 7.05
N SER A 63 -4.68 -4.75 7.01
CA SER A 63 -5.34 -5.51 8.07
C SER A 63 -4.48 -5.57 9.35
N ASP A 64 -3.20 -5.23 9.26
CA ASP A 64 -2.24 -5.33 10.35
C ASP A 64 -1.30 -4.11 10.38
N GLU A 65 -1.02 -3.57 11.57
CA GLU A 65 -0.11 -2.44 11.73
C GLU A 65 1.35 -2.83 11.44
N ALA A 66 1.76 -4.06 11.74
CA ALA A 66 3.11 -4.54 11.46
C ALA A 66 3.39 -4.59 9.95
N ALA A 67 2.36 -4.77 9.12
CA ALA A 67 2.51 -4.70 7.66
C ALA A 67 2.85 -3.28 7.19
N ILE A 68 2.26 -2.25 7.81
CA ILE A 68 2.60 -0.84 7.53
C ILE A 68 4.01 -0.53 8.00
N GLU A 69 4.37 -0.96 9.21
CA GLU A 69 5.72 -0.74 9.78
C GLU A 69 6.82 -1.41 8.93
N GLU A 70 6.59 -2.63 8.46
CA GLU A 70 7.53 -3.36 7.59
C GLU A 70 7.71 -2.64 6.24
N LEU A 71 6.62 -2.24 5.58
CA LEU A 71 6.68 -1.49 4.32
C LEU A 71 7.37 -0.13 4.50
N ALA A 72 7.03 0.60 5.57
CA ALA A 72 7.65 1.89 5.86
C ALA A 72 9.15 1.75 6.15
N ARG A 73 9.55 0.68 6.84
CA ARG A 73 10.96 0.34 7.07
C ARG A 73 11.69 0.08 5.76
N ASP A 74 11.05 -0.63 4.84
CA ASP A 74 11.67 -0.96 3.55
C ASP A 74 11.86 0.28 2.66
N VAL A 75 10.83 1.15 2.61
CA VAL A 75 10.91 2.47 1.97
C VAL A 75 12.06 3.30 2.55
N ARG A 76 12.20 3.37 3.88
CA ARG A 76 13.30 4.09 4.53
C ARG A 76 14.67 3.47 4.26
N SER A 77 14.71 2.16 4.04
CA SER A 77 15.95 1.43 3.76
C SER A 77 16.39 1.58 2.30
N GLY A 78 15.55 2.18 1.45
CA GLY A 78 15.81 2.31 0.01
C GLY A 78 15.79 0.97 -0.72
N HIS A 79 15.27 -0.09 -0.09
CA HIS A 79 14.96 -1.32 -0.81
C HIS A 79 13.65 -1.09 -1.57
N HIS A 80 13.64 -1.52 -2.83
CA HIS A 80 12.45 -1.49 -3.65
C HIS A 80 11.69 -2.78 -3.35
N VAL A 81 10.70 -2.73 -2.45
CA VAL A 81 9.79 -3.86 -2.23
C VAL A 81 9.06 -4.13 -3.55
N SER A 82 9.15 -5.35 -4.08
CA SER A 82 8.17 -5.86 -5.04
C SER A 82 7.25 -6.82 -4.32
N VAL A 83 5.96 -6.49 -4.26
CA VAL A 83 4.94 -7.40 -3.76
C VAL A 83 4.56 -8.35 -4.90
N LEU A 84 4.97 -9.62 -4.78
CA LEU A 84 4.67 -10.72 -5.73
C LEU A 84 3.48 -11.56 -5.23
#